data_AF-A0A3P6D352-F1
#
_entry.id   AF-A0A3P6D352-F1
#
_cell.length_a   1.000
_cell.length_b   1.000
_cell.length_c   1.000
_cell.angle_alpha   90.00
_cell.angle_beta   90.00
_cell.angle_gamma   90.00
#
_symmetry.space_group_name_H-M   'P 1'
#
loop_
_entity.id
_entity.type
_entity.pdbx_description
1 polymer ?
#
loop_
_entity_poly.entity_id
_entity_poly.type
_entity_poly.pdbx_seq_one_letter_code
_entity_poly.pdbx_strand_id
1 'polypeptide(L)'
;MGVARYSAVAGVVDGKVYIFGGCDDRNSSKWGEVFDPKKQTWDALPMPPPYYSLPTMCESIAIEDELVVSMNGALTCISYIPSESKWKIGNQETSELNRCWHLIENVVYCCELGGRILWREAHEWEEWREGMGLESLRETLAASKLVNYAGRLGDLWESNKPLMLAQGLEITELDEELPGHKLSNSGNNNMLIFWDVLAPNKLEIWCAEVSLETQGDMPD
;
A
#
# COMPACT_ATOMS: atom_id res chain seq x y z
N MET A 1 21.91 1.85 7.09
CA MET A 1 21.15 0.79 6.42
C MET A 1 22.11 -0.36 6.21
N GLY A 2 21.78 -1.55 6.70
CA GLY A 2 22.65 -2.73 6.68
C GLY A 2 22.56 -3.56 5.40
N VAL A 3 21.54 -3.33 4.56
CA VAL A 3 21.29 -4.05 3.31
C VAL A 3 20.79 -3.11 2.22
N ALA A 4 21.27 -3.28 0.98
CA ALA A 4 20.69 -2.59 -0.18
C ALA A 4 19.31 -3.18 -0.50
N ARG A 5 18.32 -2.31 -0.67
CA ARG A 5 16.93 -2.71 -0.90
C ARG A 5 16.33 -1.99 -2.11
N TYR A 6 15.36 -2.62 -2.76
CA TYR A 6 14.52 -2.02 -3.80
C TYR A 6 13.05 -2.38 -3.53
N SER A 7 12.13 -1.48 -3.84
CA SER A 7 10.69 -1.67 -3.56
C SER A 7 10.38 -2.04 -2.10
N ALA A 8 11.23 -1.60 -1.16
CA ALA A 8 10.95 -1.73 0.25
C ALA A 8 9.87 -0.73 0.66
N VAL A 9 9.08 -1.11 1.66
CA VAL A 9 8.13 -0.22 2.27
C VAL A 9 8.74 0.48 3.47
N ALA A 10 8.28 1.71 3.72
CA ALA A 10 8.74 2.48 4.87
C ALA A 10 7.57 3.18 5.55
N GLY A 11 7.62 3.23 6.88
CA GLY A 11 6.68 3.99 7.69
C GLY A 11 7.37 4.57 8.91
N VAL A 12 6.77 5.61 9.49
CA VAL A 12 7.30 6.31 10.67
C VAL A 12 6.37 6.08 11.84
N VAL A 13 6.90 5.54 12.93
CA VAL A 13 6.20 5.39 14.22
C VAL A 13 7.13 5.86 15.32
N ASP A 14 6.62 6.65 16.28
CA ASP A 14 7.40 7.21 17.39
C ASP A 14 8.71 7.92 16.97
N GLY A 15 8.68 8.55 15.79
CA GLY A 15 9.84 9.26 15.21
C GLY A 15 10.98 8.35 14.75
N LYS A 16 10.74 7.04 14.63
CA LYS A 16 11.66 6.06 14.03
C LYS A 16 11.16 5.64 12.67
N VAL A 17 12.09 5.35 11.76
CA VAL A 17 11.77 4.92 10.39
C VAL A 17 11.89 3.40 10.31
N TYR A 18 10.79 2.73 10.07
CA TYR A 18 10.73 1.28 9.90
C TYR A 18 10.73 0.96 8.41
N ILE A 19 11.55 -0.01 8.00
CA ILE A 19 11.70 -0.44 6.61
C ILE A 19 11.50 -1.94 6.55
N PHE A 20 10.64 -2.41 5.64
CA PHE A 20 10.35 -3.83 5.47
C PHE A 20 10.49 -4.28 4.02
N GLY A 21 10.94 -5.53 3.83
CA GLY A 21 11.04 -6.18 2.54
C GLY A 21 12.11 -5.60 1.62
N GLY A 22 11.94 -5.85 0.33
CA GLY A 22 12.78 -5.29 -0.74
C GLY A 22 14.23 -5.77 -0.77
N CYS A 23 14.57 -6.87 -0.09
CA CYS A 23 15.92 -7.44 -0.08
C CYS A 23 15.96 -8.79 -0.81
N ASP A 24 17.06 -9.05 -1.52
CA ASP A 24 17.27 -10.32 -2.23
C ASP A 24 17.53 -11.51 -1.28
N ASP A 25 17.94 -11.23 -0.05
CA ASP A 25 18.20 -12.25 0.97
C ASP A 25 16.91 -12.64 1.70
N ARG A 26 16.33 -13.76 1.25
CA ARG A 26 15.04 -14.29 1.67
C ARG A 26 15.07 -15.05 3.00
N ASN A 27 16.26 -15.39 3.49
CA ASN A 27 16.49 -16.14 4.74
C ASN A 27 17.14 -15.26 5.83
N SER A 28 17.06 -13.94 5.66
CA SER A 28 17.84 -12.99 6.45
C SER A 28 17.12 -12.56 7.73
N SER A 29 17.87 -12.45 8.82
CA SER A 29 17.54 -11.57 9.96
C SER A 29 17.43 -10.09 9.57
N LYS A 30 17.65 -9.78 8.28
CA LYS A 30 17.63 -8.45 7.69
C LYS A 30 16.41 -8.25 6.79
N TRP A 31 15.31 -8.98 6.97
CA TRP A 31 14.08 -8.72 6.21
C TRP A 31 13.49 -7.33 6.50
N GLY A 32 13.57 -6.86 7.75
CA GLY A 32 13.21 -5.50 8.13
C GLY A 32 14.29 -4.85 8.99
N GLU A 33 14.35 -3.52 8.96
CA GLU A 33 15.24 -2.71 9.79
C GLU A 33 14.50 -1.47 10.31
N VAL A 34 14.87 -1.02 11.50
CA VAL A 34 14.42 0.26 12.05
C VAL A 34 15.59 1.21 12.20
N PHE A 35 15.42 2.44 11.74
CA PHE A 35 16.33 3.54 11.95
C PHE A 35 15.84 4.44 13.08
N ASP A 36 16.69 4.65 14.08
CA ASP A 36 16.47 5.63 15.15
C ASP A 36 17.29 6.90 14.82
N PRO A 37 16.65 8.00 14.38
CA PRO A 37 17.36 9.23 14.04
C PRO A 37 18.04 9.89 15.24
N LYS A 38 17.57 9.64 16.48
CA LYS A 38 18.20 10.21 17.69
C LYS A 38 19.51 9.50 18.00
N LYS A 39 19.56 8.19 17.77
CA LYS A 39 20.76 7.36 18.02
C LYS A 39 21.66 7.23 16.79
N GLN A 40 21.13 7.54 15.60
CA GLN A 40 21.77 7.28 14.31
C GLN A 40 22.12 5.79 14.13
N THR A 41 21.29 4.90 14.65
CA THR A 41 21.50 3.44 14.59
C THR A 41 20.44 2.76 13.74
N TRP A 42 20.83 1.60 13.19
CA TRP A 42 19.96 0.68 12.50
C TRP A 42 19.89 -0.61 13.32
N ASP A 43 18.68 -1.04 13.65
CA ASP A 43 18.42 -2.28 14.38
C ASP A 43 17.60 -3.24 13.51
N ALA A 44 17.88 -4.54 13.60
CA ALA A 44 17.15 -5.56 12.86
C ALA A 44 15.75 -5.78 13.46
N LEU A 45 14.77 -5.99 12.59
CA LEU A 45 13.38 -6.32 12.98
C LEU A 45 13.12 -7.83 12.89
N PRO A 46 12.21 -8.36 13.71
CA PRO A 46 11.86 -9.78 13.66
C PRO A 46 11.26 -10.14 12.30
N MET A 47 11.53 -11.35 11.83
CA MET A 47 10.92 -11.85 10.59
C MET A 47 9.40 -12.00 10.76
N PRO A 48 8.62 -11.73 9.69
CA PRO A 48 7.21 -12.07 9.67
C PRO A 48 7.02 -13.59 9.65
N PRO A 49 5.83 -14.10 9.96
CA PRO A 49 5.57 -15.54 9.92
C PRO A 49 5.89 -16.18 8.55
N PRO A 50 6.37 -17.45 8.50
CA PRO A 50 7.02 -18.04 7.32
C PRO A 50 6.19 -18.04 6.03
N TYR A 51 4.86 -18.14 6.14
CA TYR A 51 3.92 -18.18 5.02
C TYR A 51 3.79 -16.84 4.27
N TYR A 52 4.38 -15.76 4.80
CA TYR A 52 4.29 -14.40 4.25
C TYR A 52 5.64 -13.87 3.78
N SER A 53 6.63 -14.74 3.55
CA SER A 53 8.01 -14.32 3.29
C SER A 53 8.35 -14.08 1.81
N LEU A 54 7.47 -14.41 0.84
CA LEU A 54 7.70 -14.25 -0.62
C LEU A 54 6.39 -14.17 -1.42
N PRO A 55 6.32 -13.53 -2.60
CA PRO A 55 6.95 -12.29 -3.11
C PRO A 55 5.83 -11.24 -3.48
N THR A 56 6.00 -9.96 -3.81
CA THR A 56 7.16 -9.08 -4.05
C THR A 56 6.82 -7.58 -4.03
N MET A 57 5.56 -7.22 -3.77
CA MET A 57 5.12 -5.84 -3.76
C MET A 57 4.52 -5.61 -2.38
N CYS A 58 5.11 -4.68 -1.63
CA CYS A 58 4.58 -4.31 -0.33
C CYS A 58 4.04 -2.89 -0.48
N GLU A 59 2.83 -2.67 0.01
CA GLU A 59 2.38 -1.33 0.38
C GLU A 59 2.44 -1.27 1.91
N SER A 60 2.83 -0.13 2.46
CA SER A 60 2.71 0.07 3.90
C SER A 60 2.04 1.37 4.21
N ILE A 61 1.30 1.36 5.30
CA ILE A 61 0.70 2.53 5.91
C ILE A 61 1.05 2.47 7.40
N ALA A 62 1.60 3.55 7.93
CA ALA A 62 1.69 3.72 9.37
C ALA A 62 0.33 4.21 9.86
N ILE A 63 -0.25 3.55 10.85
CA ILE A 63 -1.52 3.90 11.49
C ILE A 63 -1.24 4.00 12.98
N GLU A 64 -1.28 5.23 13.52
CA GLU A 64 -0.99 5.51 14.94
C GLU A 64 0.33 4.87 15.40
N ASP A 65 0.24 3.84 16.26
CA ASP A 65 1.36 3.11 16.84
C ASP A 65 1.66 1.78 16.12
N GLU A 66 0.92 1.45 15.06
CA GLU A 66 1.06 0.23 14.27
C GLU A 66 1.54 0.52 12.84
N LEU A 67 2.37 -0.36 12.30
CA LEU A 67 2.79 -0.34 10.91
C LEU A 67 2.09 -1.45 10.17
N VAL A 68 1.15 -1.08 9.32
CA VAL A 68 0.41 -2.05 8.53
C VAL A 68 1.13 -2.22 7.20
N VAL A 69 1.46 -3.47 6.90
CA VAL A 69 2.15 -3.88 5.69
C VAL A 69 1.23 -4.82 4.92
N SER A 70 0.75 -4.36 3.76
CA SER A 70 0.03 -5.19 2.82
C SER A 70 1.02 -5.86 1.88
N MET A 71 0.86 -7.17 1.67
CA MET A 71 1.67 -7.94 0.72
C MET A 71 0.84 -8.21 -0.54
N ASN A 72 1.09 -7.40 -1.58
CA ASN A 72 0.44 -7.43 -2.88
C ASN A 72 0.87 -8.69 -3.66
N GLY A 73 0.19 -9.80 -3.36
CA GLY A 73 0.34 -11.08 -4.02
C GLY A 73 -0.49 -12.19 -3.38
N ALA A 74 -0.84 -12.05 -2.10
CA ALA A 74 -1.55 -13.09 -1.33
C ALA A 74 -2.86 -12.60 -0.70
N LEU A 75 -3.38 -11.43 -1.09
CA LEU A 75 -4.57 -10.80 -0.45
C LEU A 75 -4.44 -10.66 1.08
N THR A 76 -3.22 -10.75 1.61
CA THR A 76 -2.99 -10.86 3.04
C THR A 76 -2.28 -9.61 3.56
N CYS A 77 -2.86 -9.03 4.62
CA CYS A 77 -2.29 -7.90 5.33
C CYS A 77 -1.74 -8.37 6.67
N ILE A 78 -0.55 -7.90 7.02
CA ILE A 78 0.05 -8.12 8.33
C ILE A 78 0.36 -6.76 8.95
N SER A 79 0.16 -6.61 10.25
CA SER A 79 0.61 -5.41 10.96
C SER A 79 1.79 -5.74 11.88
N TYR A 80 2.68 -4.78 12.02
CA TYR A 80 3.78 -4.81 12.95
C TYR A 80 3.48 -3.81 14.06
N ILE A 81 3.62 -4.23 15.31
CA ILE A 81 3.50 -3.37 16.48
C ILE A 81 4.91 -3.08 17.02
N PRO A 82 5.47 -1.89 16.74
CA PRO A 82 6.72 -1.41 17.31
C PRO A 82 6.87 -1.61 18.82
N SER A 83 5.86 -1.25 19.60
CA SER A 83 5.92 -1.29 21.07
C SER A 83 6.09 -2.71 21.62
N GLU A 84 5.53 -3.71 20.94
CA GLU A 84 5.65 -5.12 21.32
C GLU A 84 6.75 -5.88 20.57
N SER A 85 7.27 -5.30 19.49
CA SER A 85 8.14 -5.98 18.52
C SER A 85 7.53 -7.29 18.00
N LYS A 86 6.25 -7.25 17.65
CA LYS A 86 5.48 -8.42 17.19
C LYS A 86 4.70 -8.15 15.91
N TRP A 87 4.49 -9.24 15.18
CA TRP A 87 3.60 -9.29 14.02
C TRP A 87 2.20 -9.73 14.46
N LYS A 88 1.18 -9.03 13.93
CA LYS A 88 -0.23 -9.41 13.95
C LYS A 88 -0.65 -9.77 12.52
N ILE A 89 -1.48 -10.78 12.39
CA ILE A 89 -2.10 -11.16 11.11
C ILE A 89 -3.42 -10.39 11.05
N GLY A 90 -3.61 -9.60 10.00
CA GLY A 90 -4.87 -8.90 9.75
C GLY A 90 -5.95 -9.88 9.27
N ASN A 91 -7.22 -9.46 9.36
CA ASN A 91 -8.33 -10.27 8.86
C ASN A 91 -8.15 -10.56 7.35
N GLN A 92 -8.41 -11.80 6.95
CA GLN A 92 -8.33 -12.30 5.56
C GLN A 92 -9.41 -11.71 4.62
N GLU A 93 -10.21 -10.76 5.08
CA GLU A 93 -11.47 -10.42 4.44
C GLU A 93 -11.47 -8.98 3.92
N THR A 94 -11.04 -8.82 2.68
CA THR A 94 -11.92 -8.27 1.66
C THR A 94 -11.74 -9.10 0.39
N SER A 95 -12.83 -9.64 -0.13
CA SER A 95 -12.87 -10.36 -1.42
C SER A 95 -12.47 -9.49 -2.62
N GLU A 96 -12.29 -8.18 -2.38
CA GLU A 96 -11.92 -7.18 -3.37
C GLU A 96 -10.53 -6.63 -3.01
N LEU A 97 -9.66 -6.55 -4.04
CA LEU A 97 -8.28 -6.10 -3.95
C LEU A 97 -8.22 -4.59 -3.64
N ASN A 98 -8.39 -4.23 -2.37
CA ASN A 98 -8.22 -2.86 -1.88
C ASN A 98 -6.73 -2.51 -1.93
N ARG A 99 -6.32 -1.63 -2.85
CA ARG A 99 -4.92 -1.28 -3.14
C ARG A 99 -4.71 0.25 -3.04
N CYS A 100 -3.47 0.71 -3.15
CA CYS A 100 -3.09 2.13 -3.01
C CYS A 100 -3.51 2.75 -1.69
N TRP A 101 -3.16 2.11 -0.57
CA TRP A 101 -3.54 2.63 0.73
C TRP A 101 -2.85 3.97 1.03
N HIS A 102 -3.61 4.94 1.50
CA HIS A 102 -3.08 6.23 1.90
C HIS A 102 -3.74 6.70 3.20
N LEU A 103 -2.92 7.06 4.19
CA LEU A 103 -3.41 7.67 5.42
C LEU A 103 -3.50 9.17 5.19
N ILE A 104 -4.69 9.73 5.40
CA ILE A 104 -4.90 11.17 5.49
C ILE A 104 -5.52 11.42 6.86
N GLU A 105 -4.73 12.06 7.73
CA GLU A 105 -5.05 12.22 9.14
C GLU A 105 -5.31 10.88 9.83
N ASN A 106 -6.57 10.58 10.18
CA ASN A 106 -6.99 9.33 10.82
C ASN A 106 -7.86 8.46 9.91
N VAL A 107 -7.93 8.77 8.61
CA VAL A 107 -8.74 8.04 7.64
C VAL A 107 -7.83 7.35 6.64
N VAL A 108 -8.02 6.04 6.50
CA VAL A 108 -7.35 5.22 5.50
C VAL A 108 -8.19 5.21 4.24
N TYR A 109 -7.64 5.75 3.16
CA TYR A 109 -8.21 5.65 1.82
C TYR A 109 -7.56 4.52 1.05
N CYS A 110 -8.33 3.84 0.22
CA CYS A 110 -7.81 2.95 -0.81
C CYS A 110 -8.63 3.15 -2.08
N CYS A 111 -8.10 2.67 -3.20
CA CYS A 111 -8.88 2.59 -4.42
C CYS A 111 -8.76 1.18 -4.98
N GLU A 112 -9.91 0.57 -5.23
CA GLU A 112 -9.99 -0.78 -5.77
C GLU A 112 -9.82 -0.78 -7.29
N LEU A 113 -9.61 -1.97 -7.86
CA LEU A 113 -9.49 -2.18 -9.30
C LEU A 113 -10.71 -1.70 -10.10
N GLY A 114 -11.90 -1.71 -9.49
CA GLY A 114 -13.13 -1.21 -10.09
C GLY A 114 -13.26 0.32 -10.12
N GLY A 115 -12.23 1.03 -9.65
CA GLY A 115 -12.16 2.50 -9.61
C GLY A 115 -12.98 3.14 -8.48
N ARG A 116 -13.57 2.35 -7.57
CA ARG A 116 -14.19 2.89 -6.36
C ARG A 116 -13.11 3.32 -5.38
N ILE A 117 -13.26 4.52 -4.84
CA ILE A 117 -12.45 5.00 -3.72
C ILE A 117 -13.19 4.63 -2.45
N LEU A 118 -12.53 3.85 -1.61
CA LEU A 118 -13.06 3.43 -0.32
C LEU A 118 -12.27 4.11 0.79
N TRP A 119 -12.92 4.32 1.92
CA TRP A 119 -12.32 4.89 3.10
C TRP A 119 -12.78 4.14 4.35
N ARG A 120 -11.99 4.25 5.41
CA ARG A 120 -12.33 3.79 6.74
C ARG A 120 -11.56 4.58 7.78
N GLU A 121 -12.12 4.65 8.99
CA GLU A 121 -11.38 5.17 10.14
C GLU A 121 -10.20 4.24 10.47
N ALA A 122 -9.06 4.81 10.82
CA ALA A 122 -7.83 4.04 11.02
C ALA A 122 -7.91 3.06 12.22
N HIS A 123 -8.80 3.34 13.16
CA HIS A 123 -9.10 2.49 14.32
C HIS A 123 -10.18 1.42 14.05
N GLU A 124 -10.90 1.51 12.93
CA GLU A 124 -11.96 0.57 12.55
C GLU A 124 -11.48 -0.37 11.44
N TRP A 125 -11.40 -1.67 11.75
CA TRP A 125 -10.89 -2.67 10.81
C TRP A 125 -11.98 -3.44 10.06
N GLU A 126 -13.24 -3.28 10.46
CA GLU A 126 -14.33 -4.19 10.09
C GLU A 126 -15.11 -3.75 8.85
N GLU A 127 -15.17 -2.45 8.52
CA GLU A 127 -16.02 -1.95 7.43
C GLU A 127 -15.32 -0.89 6.57
N TRP A 128 -15.28 -1.13 5.26
CA TRP A 128 -14.93 -0.11 4.27
C TRP A 128 -16.19 0.62 3.79
N ARG A 129 -16.09 1.93 3.64
CA ARG A 129 -17.18 2.80 3.15
C ARG A 129 -16.79 3.38 1.80
N GLU A 130 -17.74 3.55 0.89
CA GLU A 130 -17.49 4.22 -0.39
C GLU A 130 -17.40 5.74 -0.18
N GLY A 131 -16.42 6.37 -0.84
CA GLY A 131 -16.25 7.82 -0.82
C GLY A 131 -17.34 8.49 -1.66
N MET A 132 -18.16 9.33 -1.02
CA MET A 132 -19.25 10.04 -1.68
C MET A 132 -18.72 11.10 -2.67
N GLY A 133 -19.34 11.21 -3.85
CA GLY A 133 -19.11 12.32 -4.79
C GLY A 133 -17.97 12.11 -5.79
N LEU A 134 -17.32 10.94 -5.80
CA LEU A 134 -16.24 10.58 -6.73
C LEU A 134 -16.67 9.56 -7.80
N GLU A 135 -17.96 9.29 -7.93
CA GLU A 135 -18.52 8.29 -8.83
C GLU A 135 -18.20 8.61 -10.31
N SER A 136 -18.08 9.90 -10.64
CA SER A 136 -17.70 10.35 -11.98
C SER A 136 -16.28 9.96 -12.39
N LEU A 137 -15.38 9.74 -11.43
CA LEU A 137 -14.00 9.32 -11.69
C LEU A 137 -13.87 7.80 -11.85
N ARG A 138 -14.88 7.03 -11.43
CA ARG A 138 -14.80 5.57 -11.33
C ARG A 138 -14.32 4.89 -12.60
N GLU A 139 -14.96 5.16 -13.73
CA GLU A 139 -14.59 4.54 -15.01
C GLU A 139 -13.17 4.91 -15.44
N THR A 140 -12.76 6.15 -15.16
CA THR A 140 -11.43 6.65 -15.52
C THR A 140 -10.35 6.02 -14.64
N LEU A 141 -10.59 5.91 -13.33
CA LEU A 141 -9.67 5.26 -12.39
C LEU A 141 -9.55 3.75 -12.65
N ALA A 142 -10.64 3.09 -13.05
CA ALA A 142 -10.65 1.69 -13.46
C ALA A 142 -9.85 1.46 -14.76
N ALA A 143 -9.86 2.44 -15.67
CA ALA A 143 -9.13 2.39 -16.93
C ALA A 143 -7.64 2.75 -16.81
N SER A 144 -7.22 3.39 -15.71
CA SER A 144 -5.84 3.80 -15.46
C SER A 144 -4.92 2.58 -15.24
N LYS A 145 -3.78 2.53 -15.93
CA LYS A 145 -2.84 1.39 -15.89
C LYS A 145 -1.39 1.72 -15.55
N LEU A 146 -0.95 2.99 -15.64
CA LEU A 146 0.49 3.30 -15.75
C LEU A 146 1.08 4.16 -14.63
N VAL A 147 0.30 4.93 -13.87
CA VAL A 147 0.84 5.88 -12.87
C VAL A 147 1.51 5.19 -11.68
N ASN A 148 1.14 3.95 -11.38
CA ASN A 148 1.65 3.23 -10.21
C ASN A 148 2.92 2.39 -10.47
N TYR A 149 3.45 2.40 -11.69
CA TYR A 149 4.73 1.72 -11.96
C TYR A 149 5.90 2.48 -11.37
N ALA A 150 6.19 2.23 -10.10
CA ALA A 150 7.43 2.62 -9.44
C ALA A 150 8.62 1.83 -10.05
N GLY A 151 9.07 2.22 -11.24
CA GLY A 151 10.29 1.70 -11.87
C GLY A 151 10.28 0.19 -12.18
N ARG A 152 11.32 -0.54 -11.72
CA ARG A 152 11.61 -1.98 -12.01
C ARG A 152 10.54 -2.99 -11.51
N LEU A 153 9.35 -2.52 -11.19
CA LEU A 153 8.24 -3.33 -10.69
C LEU A 153 7.83 -4.42 -11.69
N GLY A 154 7.85 -4.09 -13.00
CA GLY A 154 7.61 -5.05 -14.09
C GLY A 154 8.63 -6.20 -14.08
N ASP A 155 9.93 -5.89 -14.03
CA ASP A 155 11.00 -6.90 -14.00
C ASP A 155 10.87 -7.81 -12.77
N LEU A 156 10.47 -7.23 -11.64
CA LEU A 156 10.29 -7.95 -10.39
C LEU A 156 9.09 -8.89 -10.43
N TRP A 157 7.97 -8.42 -10.99
CA TRP A 157 6.78 -9.23 -11.23
C TRP A 157 7.14 -10.46 -12.05
N GLU A 158 7.75 -10.27 -13.23
CA GLU A 158 8.18 -11.35 -14.11
C GLU A 158 9.14 -12.33 -13.43
N SER A 159 10.11 -11.81 -12.66
CA SER A 159 11.08 -12.64 -11.94
C SER A 159 10.46 -13.50 -10.84
N ASN A 160 9.32 -13.08 -10.29
CA ASN A 160 8.64 -13.79 -9.20
C ASN A 160 7.43 -14.63 -9.64
N LYS A 161 6.91 -14.41 -10.86
CA LYS A 161 5.85 -15.24 -11.46
C LYS A 161 6.06 -16.75 -11.23
N PRO A 162 7.25 -17.35 -11.51
CA PRO A 162 7.42 -18.80 -11.35
C PRO A 162 7.26 -19.30 -9.90
N LEU A 163 7.65 -18.48 -8.92
CA LEU A 163 7.57 -18.84 -7.51
C LEU A 163 6.15 -18.72 -6.98
N MET A 164 5.44 -17.68 -7.40
CA MET A 164 4.02 -17.50 -7.09
C MET A 164 3.19 -18.65 -7.66
N LEU A 165 3.44 -19.05 -8.93
CA LEU A 165 2.79 -20.22 -9.54
C LEU A 165 3.10 -21.51 -8.79
N ALA A 166 4.35 -21.71 -8.36
CA ALA A 166 4.75 -22.89 -7.59
C ALA A 166 4.05 -22.98 -6.21
N GLN A 167 3.54 -21.87 -5.68
CA GLN A 167 2.74 -21.82 -4.45
C GLN A 167 1.23 -21.94 -4.72
N GLY A 168 0.82 -22.10 -5.98
CA GLY A 168 -0.59 -22.24 -6.35
C GLY A 168 -1.36 -20.92 -6.41
N LEU A 169 -0.67 -19.77 -6.44
CA LEU A 169 -1.31 -18.48 -6.67
C LEU A 169 -1.74 -18.37 -8.14
N GLU A 170 -2.95 -17.90 -8.37
CA GLU A 170 -3.43 -17.51 -9.70
C GLU A 170 -2.76 -16.16 -10.05
N ILE A 171 -2.17 -16.06 -11.24
CA ILE A 171 -1.41 -14.88 -11.66
C ILE A 171 -1.96 -14.39 -12.99
N THR A 172 -2.35 -13.11 -13.03
CA THR A 172 -2.73 -12.41 -14.26
C THR A 172 -1.62 -11.45 -14.72
N GLU A 173 -1.88 -10.61 -15.72
CA GLU A 173 -0.89 -9.61 -16.13
C GLU A 173 -0.73 -8.52 -15.05
N LEU A 174 0.47 -7.92 -14.96
CA LEU A 174 0.75 -6.93 -13.91
C LEU A 174 -0.25 -5.75 -13.92
N ASP A 175 -0.67 -5.34 -15.13
CA ASP A 175 -1.66 -4.29 -15.38
C ASP A 175 -3.09 -4.66 -14.91
N GLU A 176 -3.35 -5.95 -14.71
CA GLU A 176 -4.59 -6.48 -14.12
C GLU A 176 -4.45 -6.62 -12.59
N GLU A 177 -3.22 -6.76 -12.12
CA GLU A 177 -2.84 -6.92 -10.72
C GLU A 177 -2.38 -5.63 -10.02
N LEU A 178 -2.41 -4.47 -10.67
CA LEU A 178 -2.17 -3.20 -10.00
C LEU A 178 -3.07 -2.11 -10.56
N PRO A 179 -3.69 -1.31 -9.69
CA PRO A 179 -4.31 -0.08 -10.15
C PRO A 179 -3.24 0.83 -10.74
N GLY A 180 -3.51 1.38 -11.91
CA GLY A 180 -2.63 2.35 -12.54
C GLY A 180 -2.80 3.76 -12.03
N HIS A 181 -3.63 4.00 -11.01
CA HIS A 181 -3.81 5.30 -10.36
C HIS A 181 -3.01 5.37 -9.06
N LYS A 182 -2.84 6.56 -8.49
CA LYS A 182 -2.12 6.78 -7.24
C LYS A 182 -2.84 7.77 -6.35
N LEU A 183 -2.99 7.42 -5.07
CA LEU A 183 -3.48 8.31 -4.02
C LEU A 183 -2.32 8.97 -3.27
N SER A 184 -2.50 10.23 -2.91
CA SER A 184 -1.57 11.02 -2.11
C SER A 184 -2.32 12.11 -1.32
N ASN A 185 -1.58 12.96 -0.60
CA ASN A 185 -2.13 14.14 0.08
C ASN A 185 -1.37 15.40 -0.35
N SER A 186 -2.08 16.53 -0.47
CA SER A 186 -1.49 17.85 -0.76
C SER A 186 -1.20 18.67 0.52
N GLY A 187 -1.52 18.12 1.70
CA GLY A 187 -1.67 18.89 2.94
C GLY A 187 -3.08 19.51 3.06
N ASN A 188 -3.43 20.05 4.23
CA ASN A 188 -4.74 20.63 4.54
C ASN A 188 -5.94 19.67 4.36
N ASN A 189 -5.76 18.39 4.71
CA ASN A 189 -6.81 17.36 4.64
C ASN A 189 -7.41 17.12 3.23
N ASN A 190 -6.64 17.43 2.18
CA ASN A 190 -7.05 17.18 0.81
C ASN A 190 -6.41 15.90 0.27
N MET A 191 -7.20 15.11 -0.45
CA MET A 191 -6.75 13.94 -1.18
C MET A 191 -6.33 14.34 -2.60
N LEU A 192 -5.13 13.94 -3.00
CA LEU A 192 -4.66 14.03 -4.38
C LEU A 192 -4.80 12.67 -5.05
N ILE A 193 -5.43 12.64 -6.21
CA ILE A 193 -5.59 11.44 -7.04
C ILE A 193 -4.87 11.69 -8.36
N PHE A 194 -4.02 10.76 -8.78
CA PHE A 194 -3.35 10.77 -10.08
C PHE A 194 -3.78 9.57 -10.91
N TRP A 195 -4.01 9.76 -12.21
CA TRP A 195 -4.33 8.67 -13.13
C TRP A 195 -3.82 8.98 -14.54
N ASP A 196 -3.70 7.95 -15.36
CA ASP A 196 -3.32 8.08 -16.76
C ASP A 196 -4.52 7.92 -17.69
N VAL A 197 -4.47 8.65 -18.81
CA VAL A 197 -5.42 8.53 -19.91
C VAL A 197 -4.64 8.26 -21.19
N LEU A 198 -4.90 7.11 -21.80
CA LEU A 198 -4.34 6.77 -23.10
C LEU A 198 -5.16 7.41 -24.21
N ALA A 199 -4.66 8.50 -24.77
CA ALA A 199 -5.27 9.19 -25.92
C ALA A 199 -4.54 8.81 -27.22
N PRO A 200 -5.13 9.07 -28.41
CA PRO A 200 -4.48 8.73 -29.68
C PRO A 200 -3.07 9.34 -29.77
N ASN A 201 -2.06 8.46 -29.83
CA ASN A 201 -0.63 8.80 -29.92
C ASN A 201 -0.06 9.63 -28.75
N LYS A 202 -0.71 9.66 -27.59
CA LYS A 202 -0.17 10.33 -26.40
C LYS A 202 -0.62 9.66 -25.11
N LEU A 203 0.24 9.73 -24.10
CA LEU A 203 -0.08 9.39 -22.72
C LEU A 203 -0.26 10.69 -21.94
N GLU A 204 -1.42 10.86 -21.32
CA GLU A 204 -1.68 11.99 -20.44
C GLU A 204 -1.70 11.52 -18.98
N ILE A 205 -1.14 12.33 -18.09
CA ILE A 205 -1.28 12.14 -16.64
C ILE A 205 -2.16 13.27 -16.13
N TRP A 206 -3.24 12.89 -15.47
CA TRP A 206 -4.21 13.79 -14.88
C TRP A 206 -4.13 13.73 -13.36
N CYS A 207 -4.58 14.79 -12.70
CA CYS A 207 -4.74 14.80 -11.26
C CYS A 207 -6.00 15.57 -10.83
N ALA A 208 -6.55 15.16 -9.69
CA ALA A 208 -7.62 15.86 -9.01
C ALA A 208 -7.23 16.06 -7.54
N GLU A 209 -7.55 17.24 -7.02
CA GLU A 209 -7.50 17.52 -5.60
C GLU A 209 -8.94 17.52 -5.07
N VAL A 210 -9.19 16.69 -4.07
CA VAL A 210 -10.50 16.49 -3.45
C VAL A 210 -10.42 16.95 -2.02
N SER A 211 -11.22 17.96 -1.67
CA SER A 211 -11.40 18.38 -0.28
C SER A 211 -12.20 17.33 0.47
N LEU A 212 -11.65 16.82 1.57
CA LEU A 212 -12.35 15.89 2.43
C LEU A 212 -13.10 16.71 3.48
N GLU A 213 -14.42 16.83 3.32
CA GLU A 213 -15.27 17.38 4.38
C GLU A 213 -15.38 16.32 5.49
N THR A 214 -14.82 16.63 6.67
CA THR A 214 -15.09 15.83 7.86
C THR A 214 -16.59 15.89 8.13
N GLN A 215 -17.26 14.76 8.17
CA GLN A 215 -18.68 14.65 8.48
C GLN A 215 -18.92 14.98 9.98
N GLY A 216 -18.72 16.24 10.34
CA GLY A 216 -18.97 16.82 11.66
C GLY A 216 -20.09 17.88 11.66
N ASP A 217 -20.53 18.33 10.48
CA ASP A 217 -21.50 19.43 10.34
C ASP A 217 -22.68 19.06 9.42
N MET A 218 -23.35 17.94 9.69
CA MET A 218 -24.73 17.76 9.22
C MET A 218 -25.67 18.23 10.33
N PRO A 219 -26.36 19.39 10.19
CA PRO A 219 -27.34 19.82 11.17
C PRO A 219 -28.57 18.88 11.15
N ASP A 220 -29.01 18.49 12.35
CA ASP A 220 -30.23 17.72 12.64
C ASP A 220 -31.51 18.30 11.99
#